data_AF-A0A943FNV6-F1
#
_entry.id   AF-A0A943FNV6-F1
#
_cell.length_a   1.000
_cell.length_b   1.000
_cell.length_c   1.000
_cell.angle_alpha   90.00
_cell.angle_beta   90.00
_cell.angle_gamma   90.00
#
_symmetry.space_group_name_H-M   'P 1'
#
loop_
_entity.id
_entity.type
_entity.pdbx_description
1 polymer ?
#
loop_
_entity_poly.entity_id
_entity_poly.type
_entity_poly.pdbx_seq_one_letter_code
_entity_poly.pdbx_strand_id
1 'polypeptide(L)'
;MTDEKIIARMQADQEQGWPLCPRCGERMPDKLTYGALSRHAKGVYICEACGTDEAIRDWGGNIEPLSDWVLVRVYNGDLRR
;
A
#
# COMPACT_ATOMS: atom_id res chain seq x y z
N MET A 1 11.80 5.41 8.51
CA MET A 1 11.31 4.36 9.46
C MET A 1 11.76 3.00 8.96
N THR A 2 11.73 1.94 9.78
CA THR A 2 11.92 0.56 9.27
C THR A 2 10.66 0.09 8.55
N ASP A 3 10.80 -0.85 7.61
CA ASP A 3 9.67 -1.40 6.82
C ASP A 3 8.56 -1.97 7.72
N GLU A 4 8.92 -2.66 8.79
CA GLU A 4 7.97 -3.22 9.77
C GLU A 4 7.10 -2.13 10.42
N LYS A 5 7.71 -0.99 10.77
CA LYS A 5 6.98 0.14 11.37
C LYS A 5 6.09 0.83 10.36
N ILE A 6 6.53 0.89 9.10
CA ILE A 6 5.75 1.45 7.99
C ILE A 6 4.52 0.59 7.73
N ILE A 7 4.70 -0.74 7.62
CA ILE A 7 3.60 -1.70 7.42
C ILE A 7 2.61 -1.61 8.57
N ALA A 8 3.08 -1.64 9.83
CA ALA A 8 2.22 -1.52 10.99
C ALA A 8 1.41 -0.20 10.99
N ARG A 9 2.01 0.90 10.52
CA ARG A 9 1.31 2.18 10.40
C ARG A 9 0.22 2.13 9.33
N MET A 10 0.48 1.53 8.17
CA MET A 10 -0.52 1.35 7.11
C MET A 10 -1.71 0.54 7.61
N GLN A 11 -1.45 -0.56 8.32
CA GLN A 11 -2.51 -1.39 8.91
C GLN A 11 -3.38 -0.59 9.88
N ALA A 12 -2.76 0.17 10.79
CA ALA A 12 -3.48 1.02 11.74
C ALA A 12 -4.33 2.10 11.04
N ASP A 13 -3.83 2.70 9.95
CA ASP A 13 -4.58 3.68 9.17
C ASP A 13 -5.78 3.02 8.44
N GLN A 14 -5.63 1.78 7.96
CA GLN A 14 -6.73 1.02 7.36
C GLN A 14 -7.82 0.64 8.38
N GLU A 15 -7.44 0.24 9.59
CA GLU A 15 -8.37 -0.04 10.68
C GLU A 15 -9.20 1.21 11.04
N GLN A 16 -8.55 2.39 11.05
CA GLN A 16 -9.20 3.68 11.25
C GLN A 16 -10.09 4.11 10.08
N GLY A 17 -10.07 3.37 8.96
CA GLY A 17 -10.90 3.63 7.79
C GLY A 17 -10.31 4.63 6.80
N TRP A 18 -8.99 4.73 6.72
CA TRP A 18 -8.33 5.52 5.69
C TRP A 18 -8.74 5.04 4.28
N PRO A 19 -9.29 5.92 3.42
CA PRO A 19 -9.94 5.49 2.18
C PRO A 19 -8.99 5.41 0.98
N LEU A 20 -7.68 5.56 1.15
CA LEU A 20 -6.72 5.59 0.04
C LEU A 20 -5.82 4.36 0.02
N CYS A 21 -5.46 3.93 -1.18
CA CYS A 21 -4.51 2.85 -1.44
C CYS A 21 -3.12 3.30 -0.98
N PRO A 22 -2.44 2.54 -0.10
CA PRO A 22 -1.11 2.91 0.38
C PRO A 22 -0.06 3.04 -0.73
N ARG A 23 -0.19 2.28 -1.81
CA ARG A 23 0.78 2.22 -2.91
C ARG A 23 0.63 3.40 -3.89
N CYS A 24 -0.53 3.56 -4.50
CA CYS A 24 -0.76 4.58 -5.52
C CYS A 24 -1.44 5.86 -5.03
N GLY A 25 -2.00 5.86 -3.81
CA GLY A 25 -2.75 7.01 -3.26
C GLY A 25 -4.18 7.17 -3.78
N GLU A 26 -4.62 6.35 -4.74
CA GLU A 26 -5.99 6.38 -5.27
C GLU A 26 -7.00 5.87 -4.25
N ARG A 27 -8.28 6.24 -4.42
CA ARG A 27 -9.35 5.81 -3.52
C ARG A 27 -9.52 4.28 -3.56
N MET A 28 -9.55 3.65 -2.39
CA MET A 28 -9.85 2.23 -2.26
C MET A 28 -11.34 1.95 -2.47
N PRO A 29 -11.67 0.75 -2.98
CA PRO A 29 -13.05 0.25 -2.92
C PRO A 29 -13.50 0.14 -1.45
N ASP A 30 -14.80 0.27 -1.21
CA ASP A 30 -15.37 0.33 0.14
C ASP A 30 -15.01 -0.90 0.99
N LYS A 31 -15.05 -0.75 2.32
CA LYS A 31 -14.68 -1.82 3.29
C LYS A 31 -15.42 -3.16 3.08
N LEU A 32 -16.59 -3.15 2.44
CA LEU A 32 -17.35 -4.37 2.09
C LEU A 32 -16.69 -5.19 0.97
N THR A 33 -15.89 -4.54 0.14
CA THR A 33 -15.07 -5.10 -0.94
C THR A 33 -13.63 -4.78 -0.60
N TYR A 34 -13.04 -5.49 0.38
CA TYR A 34 -11.62 -5.36 0.68
C TYR A 34 -10.83 -5.45 -0.62
N GLY A 35 -9.92 -4.52 -0.83
CA GLY A 35 -9.01 -4.55 -1.98
C GLY A 35 -8.13 -5.81 -1.99
N ALA A 36 -7.18 -5.88 -2.92
CA ALA A 36 -6.22 -6.97 -2.94
C ALA A 36 -5.30 -6.93 -1.71
N LEU A 37 -4.98 -8.09 -1.14
CA LEU A 37 -3.95 -8.19 -0.10
C LEU A 37 -2.57 -8.06 -0.74
N SER A 38 -1.72 -7.17 -0.24
CA SER A 38 -0.36 -7.01 -0.79
C SER A 38 0.49 -8.26 -0.57
N ARG A 39 1.32 -8.58 -1.56
CA ARG A 39 2.30 -9.68 -1.53
C ARG A 39 3.58 -9.31 -0.78
N HIS A 40 3.88 -8.02 -0.69
CA HIS A 40 5.13 -7.49 -0.10
C HIS A 40 4.90 -6.78 1.23
N ALA A 41 3.69 -6.24 1.47
CA ALA A 41 3.30 -5.61 2.73
C ALA A 41 2.30 -6.50 3.47
N LYS A 42 2.80 -7.33 4.39
CA LYS A 42 1.99 -8.35 5.08
C LYS A 42 0.81 -7.70 5.82
N GLY A 43 -0.40 -8.14 5.48
CA GLY A 43 -1.63 -7.70 6.15
C GLY A 43 -2.09 -6.30 5.77
N VAL A 44 -1.52 -5.70 4.72
CA VAL A 44 -1.95 -4.41 4.16
C VAL A 44 -2.79 -4.67 2.92
N TYR A 45 -3.97 -4.02 2.85
CA TYR A 45 -4.80 -4.04 1.65
C TYR A 45 -4.37 -2.93 0.68
N ILE A 46 -4.44 -3.21 -0.61
CA ILE A 46 -4.16 -2.27 -1.70
C ILE A 46 -5.30 -2.35 -2.73
N CYS A 47 -5.42 -1.39 -3.64
CA CYS A 47 -6.44 -1.48 -4.68
C CYS A 47 -6.16 -2.67 -5.63
N GLU A 48 -7.20 -3.18 -6.30
CA GLU A 48 -7.08 -4.33 -7.22
C GLU A 48 -6.10 -4.09 -8.37
N ALA A 49 -6.03 -2.86 -8.87
CA ALA A 49 -5.07 -2.47 -9.90
C ALA A 49 -3.62 -2.61 -9.39
N CYS A 50 -3.35 -2.15 -8.16
CA CYS A 50 -2.04 -2.33 -7.53
C CYS A 50 -1.75 -3.81 -7.20
N GLY A 51 -2.76 -4.59 -6.79
CA GLY A 51 -2.59 -6.02 -6.56
C GLY A 51 -2.27 -6.80 -7.84
N THR A 52 -2.86 -6.40 -8.97
CA THR A 52 -2.53 -6.97 -10.29
C THR A 52 -1.13 -6.56 -10.73
N ASP A 53 -0.74 -5.30 -10.52
CA ASP A 53 0.60 -4.81 -10.83
C ASP A 53 1.67 -5.52 -9.98
N GLU A 54 1.43 -5.76 -8.68
CA GLU A 54 2.29 -6.62 -7.85
C GLU A 54 2.43 -8.01 -8.46
N ALA A 55 1.33 -8.61 -8.90
CA ALA A 55 1.36 -9.94 -9.48
C ALA A 55 2.22 -10.05 -10.74
N ILE A 56 2.11 -9.06 -11.62
CA ILE A 56 2.87 -9.00 -12.88
C ILE A 56 4.35 -8.72 -12.60
N ARG A 57 4.64 -7.79 -11.69
CA ARG A 57 6.01 -7.43 -11.31
C ARG A 57 6.76 -8.55 -10.62
N ASP A 58 6.08 -9.28 -9.74
CA ASP A 58 6.60 -10.50 -9.13
C ASP A 58 7.02 -11.52 -10.17
N TRP A 59 6.15 -11.75 -11.15
CA TRP A 59 6.45 -12.68 -12.23
C TRP A 59 7.65 -12.24 -13.07
N GLY A 60 7.83 -10.93 -13.27
CA GLY A 60 8.98 -10.35 -13.95
C GLY A 60 10.23 -10.13 -13.09
N GLY A 61 10.18 -10.40 -11.78
CA GLY A 61 11.28 -10.14 -10.84
C GLY A 61 11.58 -8.65 -10.57
N ASN A 62 10.65 -7.75 -10.87
CA ASN A 62 10.81 -6.30 -10.72
C ASN A 62 9.93 -5.74 -9.58
N ILE A 63 10.20 -6.20 -8.36
CA ILE A 63 9.45 -5.81 -7.16
C ILE A 63 9.65 -4.32 -6.89
N GLU A 64 8.55 -3.58 -6.71
CA GLU A 64 8.61 -2.17 -6.33
C GLU A 64 8.95 -2.04 -4.84
N PRO A 65 9.99 -1.27 -4.47
CA PRO A 65 10.36 -1.08 -3.07
C PRO A 65 9.30 -0.26 -2.32
N LEU A 66 9.13 -0.53 -1.02
CA LEU A 66 8.17 0.18 -0.17
C LEU A 66 8.42 1.70 -0.10
N SER A 67 9.67 2.14 -0.30
CA SER A 67 10.02 3.57 -0.33
C SER A 67 9.28 4.36 -1.39
N ASP A 68 8.87 3.70 -2.48
CA ASP A 68 8.30 4.37 -3.65
C ASP A 68 6.78 4.52 -3.52
N TRP A 69 6.17 3.81 -2.57
CA TRP A 69 4.74 3.87 -2.30
C TRP A 69 4.33 5.25 -1.80
N VAL A 70 3.23 5.77 -2.35
CA VAL A 70 2.76 7.13 -2.09
C VAL A 70 2.58 7.40 -0.59
N LEU A 71 1.96 6.48 0.14
CA LEU A 71 1.69 6.71 1.57
C LEU A 71 2.97 6.65 2.41
N VAL A 72 3.97 5.86 2.00
CA VAL A 72 5.29 5.82 2.65
C VAL A 72 6.01 7.15 2.48
N ARG A 73 5.99 7.68 1.26
CA ARG A 73 6.54 9.01 0.94
C ARG A 73 5.82 10.11 1.72
N VAL A 74 4.52 9.98 1.96
CA VAL A 74 3.79 10.91 2.84
C VAL A 74 4.27 10.78 4.29
N TYR A 75 4.41 9.57 4.83
CA TYR A 75 4.89 9.37 6.20
C TYR A 75 6.32 9.88 6.42
N ASN A 76 7.18 9.74 5.41
CA ASN A 76 8.54 10.26 5.44
C ASN A 76 8.61 11.78 5.22
N GLY A 77 7.51 12.42 4.79
CA GLY A 77 7.44 13.85 4.52
C GLY A 77 7.96 14.26 3.14
N ASP A 78 8.21 13.29 2.25
CA ASP A 78 8.74 13.47 0.89
C ASP A 78 7.66 13.96 -0.08
N LEU A 79 6.41 13.62 0.18
CA LEU A 79 5.23 14.17 -0.48
C LEU A 79 4.55 15.16 0.47
N ARG A 80 4.89 16.45 0.36
CA ARG A 80 4.13 17.52 1.02
C ARG A 80 2.88 17.79 0.18
N ARG A 81 1.74 17.81 0.86
CA ARG A 81 0.42 18.12 0.30
C ARG A 81 0.38 19.52 -0.32
#